data_AF-A0A9X2S1H5-F1
#
_entry.id   AF-A0A9X2S1H5-F1
#
_cell.length_a   1.000
_cell.length_b   1.000
_cell.length_c   1.000
_cell.angle_alpha   90.00
_cell.angle_beta   90.00
_cell.angle_gamma   90.00
#
_symmetry.space_group_name_H-M   'P 1'
#
loop_
_entity.id
_entity.type
_entity.pdbx_description
1 polymer ?
#
loop_
_entity_poly.entity_id
_entity_poly.type
_entity_poly.pdbx_seq_one_letter_code
_entity_poly.pdbx_strand_id
1 'polypeptide(L)'
;NFNIKIDKNYLQEQVKKIYADTHIAPIEPTFEMNGDNLNIIKGKNGKSIDDKKLMNDIIEKINSNEVGKTDIVIKEQYKTIKPKINDKDLKGVDYKISSATTYFGGTGYNRGLNIANATNKIDGTLLMPGDEFSYEDKVSPVELNNGYYMAPVIVNGSHKDAPGGGVCQVSTTLYNAELKAGIIPTERYNHSKSVSYVQRGLDATLATGSKNLRFKNPYDYPIYIHAYTVGGQVTVEFWSNKSVLDGKKYTPVSFVKGNVANTYLYGYNINGELIYKKFIDTSIYR
;
A
#
# COMPACT_ATOMS: atom_id res chain seq x y z
N ASN A 1 17.42 -43.70 41.30
CA ASN A 1 17.80 -42.38 40.77
C ASN A 1 17.77 -42.41 39.26
N PHE A 2 16.79 -41.73 38.67
CA PHE A 2 16.76 -41.55 37.22
C PHE A 2 17.74 -40.44 36.82
N ASN A 3 18.45 -40.61 35.72
CA ASN A 3 19.24 -39.55 35.10
C ASN A 3 18.35 -38.83 34.08
N ILE A 4 17.89 -37.63 34.43
CA ILE A 4 17.02 -36.81 33.58
C ILE A 4 17.91 -35.99 32.64
N LYS A 5 17.65 -36.10 31.33
CA LYS A 5 18.27 -35.25 30.31
C LYS A 5 17.17 -34.53 29.54
N ILE A 6 17.37 -33.24 29.29
CA ILE A 6 16.43 -32.41 28.52
C ILE A 6 16.90 -32.32 27.08
N ASP A 7 16.05 -32.73 26.14
CA ASP A 7 16.24 -32.41 24.72
C ASP A 7 15.88 -30.94 24.50
N LYS A 8 16.91 -30.10 24.37
CA LYS A 8 16.75 -28.65 24.19
C LYS A 8 16.12 -28.30 22.85
N ASN A 9 16.32 -29.09 21.80
CA ASN A 9 15.76 -28.82 20.48
C ASN A 9 14.24 -29.06 20.53
N TYR A 10 13.84 -30.20 21.08
CA TYR A 10 12.43 -30.52 21.27
C TYR A 10 11.74 -29.48 22.15
N LEU A 11 12.38 -29.07 23.26
CA LEU A 11 11.84 -28.03 24.13
C LEU A 11 11.66 -26.69 23.40
N GLN A 12 12.65 -26.28 22.60
CA GLN A 12 12.57 -25.06 21.81
C GLN A 12 11.40 -25.11 20.81
N GLU A 13 11.15 -26.26 20.17
CA GLU A 13 9.99 -26.45 19.30
C GLU A 13 8.67 -26.33 20.05
N GLN A 14 8.56 -26.89 21.26
CA GLN A 14 7.35 -26.74 22.08
C GLN A 14 7.13 -25.28 22.50
N VAL A 15 8.18 -24.58 22.92
CA VAL A 15 8.08 -23.15 23.27
C VAL A 15 7.63 -22.32 22.07
N LYS A 16 8.14 -22.60 20.86
CA LYS A 16 7.68 -21.95 19.62
C LYS A 16 6.19 -22.17 19.34
N LYS A 17 5.66 -23.37 19.60
CA LYS A 17 4.22 -23.65 19.45
C LYS A 17 3.40 -22.83 20.44
N ILE A 18 3.81 -22.81 21.72
CA ILE A 18 3.15 -21.99 22.75
C ILE A 18 3.20 -20.50 22.36
N TYR A 19 4.34 -20.01 21.83
CA TYR A 19 4.42 -18.65 21.31
C TYR A 19 3.40 -18.43 20.20
N ALA A 20 3.35 -19.30 19.18
CA ALA A 20 2.42 -19.15 18.06
C ALA A 20 0.94 -19.14 18.52
N ASP A 21 0.58 -19.98 19.49
CA ASP A 21 -0.79 -20.11 20.01
C ASP A 21 -1.20 -18.92 20.90
N THR A 22 -0.24 -18.23 21.50
CA THR A 22 -0.49 -17.15 22.48
C THR A 22 -0.13 -15.76 21.97
N HIS A 23 0.61 -15.68 20.86
CA HIS A 23 1.02 -14.44 20.24
C HIS A 23 -0.17 -13.73 19.60
N ILE A 24 -0.35 -12.47 19.98
CA ILE A 24 -1.30 -11.55 19.36
C ILE A 24 -0.49 -10.39 18.80
N ALA A 25 -0.46 -10.26 17.47
CA ALA A 25 0.22 -9.14 16.83
C ALA A 25 -0.45 -7.80 17.21
N PRO A 26 0.32 -6.70 17.34
CA PRO A 26 -0.27 -5.38 17.47
C PRO A 26 -1.03 -4.99 16.19
N ILE A 27 -2.02 -4.14 16.34
CA ILE A 27 -2.75 -3.51 15.24
C ILE A 27 -2.21 -2.09 15.10
N GLU A 28 -1.68 -1.77 13.91
CA GLU A 28 -1.20 -0.42 13.59
C GLU A 28 -2.36 0.58 13.56
N PRO A 29 -2.15 1.83 14.03
CA PRO A 29 -3.10 2.89 13.77
C PRO A 29 -3.18 3.20 12.28
N THR A 30 -4.34 3.64 11.84
CA THR A 30 -4.59 4.03 10.45
C THR A 30 -5.71 5.07 10.39
N PHE A 31 -6.20 5.36 9.20
CA PHE A 31 -7.38 6.19 8.99
C PHE A 31 -8.55 5.38 8.42
N GLU A 32 -9.74 5.91 8.60
CA GLU A 32 -10.95 5.51 7.90
C GLU A 32 -11.68 6.76 7.41
N MET A 33 -12.24 6.65 6.21
CA MET A 33 -13.01 7.72 5.60
C MET A 33 -14.48 7.60 5.99
N ASN A 34 -15.03 8.65 6.60
CA ASN A 34 -16.45 8.73 6.95
C ASN A 34 -17.07 9.97 6.29
N GLY A 35 -17.69 9.75 5.12
CA GLY A 35 -18.08 10.84 4.23
C GLY A 35 -16.84 11.59 3.75
N ASP A 36 -16.81 12.91 3.97
CA ASP A 36 -15.68 13.76 3.63
C ASP A 36 -14.65 13.91 4.78
N ASN A 37 -14.83 13.22 5.90
CA ASN A 37 -13.97 13.33 7.08
C ASN A 37 -13.06 12.12 7.22
N LEU A 38 -11.77 12.40 7.43
CA LEU A 38 -10.76 11.38 7.71
C LEU A 38 -10.60 11.21 9.23
N ASN A 39 -10.92 10.02 9.74
CA ASN A 39 -10.86 9.72 11.17
C ASN A 39 -9.70 8.79 11.49
N ILE A 40 -8.99 9.06 12.60
CA ILE A 40 -7.94 8.17 13.10
C ILE A 40 -8.57 6.95 13.78
N ILE A 41 -8.23 5.76 13.28
CA ILE A 41 -8.42 4.49 13.98
C ILE A 41 -7.16 4.25 14.81
N LYS A 42 -7.31 4.24 16.14
CA LYS A 42 -6.21 4.02 17.06
C LYS A 42 -5.67 2.60 16.97
N GLY A 43 -4.35 2.48 17.12
CA GLY A 43 -3.69 1.19 17.20
C GLY A 43 -4.08 0.42 18.46
N LYS A 44 -3.84 -0.90 18.44
CA LYS A 44 -4.04 -1.77 19.60
C LYS A 44 -2.77 -2.52 19.90
N ASN A 45 -2.38 -2.53 21.17
CA ASN A 45 -1.24 -3.30 21.62
C ASN A 45 -1.47 -4.80 21.43
N GLY A 46 -0.45 -5.48 20.93
CA GLY A 46 -0.34 -6.92 20.89
C GLY A 46 0.20 -7.49 22.20
N LYS A 47 0.34 -8.81 22.23
CA LYS A 47 0.85 -9.57 23.37
C LYS A 47 1.74 -10.71 22.90
N SER A 48 2.78 -11.02 23.66
CA SER A 48 3.54 -12.25 23.51
C SER A 48 4.03 -12.76 24.85
N ILE A 49 4.43 -14.02 24.88
CA ILE A 49 5.24 -14.57 25.96
C ILE A 49 6.71 -14.21 25.76
N ASP A 50 7.53 -14.45 26.79
CA ASP A 50 8.99 -14.38 26.70
C ASP A 50 9.55 -15.79 26.53
N ASP A 51 9.85 -16.18 25.29
CA ASP A 51 10.35 -17.52 24.96
C ASP A 51 11.59 -17.93 25.75
N LYS A 52 12.50 -16.98 25.99
CA LYS A 52 13.75 -17.26 26.70
C LYS A 52 13.46 -17.51 28.17
N LYS A 53 12.62 -16.68 28.78
CA LYS A 53 12.21 -16.86 30.17
C LYS A 53 11.43 -18.16 30.34
N LEU A 54 10.43 -18.41 29.50
CA LEU A 54 9.62 -19.63 29.56
C LEU A 54 10.50 -20.88 29.43
N MET A 55 11.44 -20.88 28.49
CA MET A 55 12.37 -22.00 28.32
C MET A 55 13.23 -22.23 29.58
N ASN A 56 13.73 -21.16 30.20
CA ASN A 56 14.50 -21.25 31.44
C ASN A 56 13.64 -21.76 32.60
N ASP A 57 12.43 -21.22 32.77
CA ASP A 57 11.49 -21.62 33.82
C ASP A 57 11.10 -23.11 33.68
N ILE A 58 10.92 -23.61 32.44
CA ILE A 58 10.69 -25.04 32.19
C ILE A 58 11.90 -25.88 32.60
N ILE A 59 13.12 -25.48 32.21
CA ILE A 59 14.35 -26.20 32.54
C ILE A 59 14.57 -26.26 34.06
N GLU A 60 14.39 -25.13 34.76
CA GLU A 60 14.52 -25.05 36.22
C GLU A 60 13.51 -25.96 36.93
N LYS A 61 12.26 -26.00 36.46
CA LYS A 61 11.23 -26.86 37.02
C LYS A 61 11.46 -28.35 36.74
N ILE A 62 11.93 -28.72 35.55
CA ILE A 62 12.28 -30.12 35.25
C ILE A 62 13.50 -30.57 36.06
N ASN A 63 14.46 -29.69 36.32
CA ASN A 63 15.63 -30.04 37.14
C ASN A 63 15.33 -30.04 38.65
N SER A 64 14.14 -29.61 39.06
CA SER A 64 13.69 -29.71 40.45
C SER A 64 13.34 -31.16 40.83
N ASN A 65 13.43 -31.50 42.11
CA ASN A 65 13.06 -32.84 42.63
C ASN A 65 11.53 -33.10 42.64
N GLU A 66 10.75 -32.36 41.86
CA GLU A 66 9.27 -32.45 41.78
C GLU A 66 8.77 -33.23 40.55
N VAL A 67 9.64 -33.51 39.58
CA VAL A 67 9.25 -34.27 38.36
C VAL A 67 8.65 -35.63 38.75
N GLY A 68 7.42 -35.87 38.28
CA GLY A 68 6.67 -37.10 38.54
C GLY A 68 5.95 -37.15 39.90
N LYS A 69 6.04 -36.10 40.72
CA LYS A 69 5.30 -35.99 41.99
C LYS A 69 4.01 -35.17 41.83
N THR A 70 4.09 -34.08 41.09
CA THR A 70 2.96 -33.16 40.83
C THR A 70 3.07 -32.58 39.42
N ASP A 71 1.97 -32.00 38.93
CA ASP A 71 1.98 -31.24 37.70
C ASP A 71 2.89 -29.99 37.83
N ILE A 72 3.71 -29.75 36.81
CA ILE A 72 4.52 -28.54 36.72
C ILE A 72 3.66 -27.42 36.14
N VAL A 73 3.38 -26.40 36.95
CA VAL A 73 2.64 -25.21 36.53
C VAL A 73 3.58 -24.02 36.45
N ILE A 74 3.67 -23.41 35.27
CA ILE A 74 4.44 -22.19 35.02
C ILE A 74 3.47 -21.05 34.73
N LYS A 75 3.57 -19.98 35.50
CA LYS A 75 2.76 -18.77 35.32
C LYS A 75 3.59 -17.72 34.61
N GLU A 76 3.31 -17.51 33.33
CA GLU A 76 3.93 -16.44 32.55
C GLU A 76 3.08 -15.17 32.54
N GLN A 77 3.75 -14.03 32.43
CA GLN A 77 3.09 -12.75 32.18
C GLN A 77 3.31 -12.34 30.73
N TYR A 78 2.24 -11.90 30.08
CA TYR A 78 2.34 -11.36 28.72
C TYR A 78 3.19 -10.09 28.70
N LYS A 79 4.13 -10.05 27.77
CA LYS A 79 4.77 -8.81 27.33
C LYS A 79 3.87 -8.09 26.35
N THR A 80 3.73 -6.77 26.55
CA THR A 80 3.04 -5.90 25.61
C THR A 80 3.90 -5.64 24.38
N ILE A 81 3.36 -5.87 23.19
CA ILE A 81 3.97 -5.45 21.93
C ILE A 81 3.24 -4.20 21.46
N LYS A 82 3.95 -3.08 21.32
CA LYS A 82 3.36 -1.84 20.82
C LYS A 82 3.33 -1.85 19.28
N PRO A 83 2.35 -1.18 18.65
CA PRO A 83 2.41 -0.87 17.23
C PRO A 83 3.71 -0.14 16.86
N LYS A 84 4.14 -0.28 15.61
CA LYS A 84 5.32 0.42 15.08
C LYS A 84 5.05 1.90 14.92
N ILE A 85 3.84 2.28 14.52
CA ILE A 85 3.41 3.67 14.34
C ILE A 85 2.67 4.12 15.60
N ASN A 86 2.93 5.34 16.07
CA ASN A 86 2.17 5.94 17.16
C ASN A 86 0.93 6.65 16.60
N ASP A 87 -0.21 6.57 17.29
CA ASP A 87 -1.42 7.37 16.95
C ASP A 87 -1.10 8.87 16.79
N LYS A 88 -0.10 9.38 17.50
CA LYS A 88 0.34 10.77 17.42
C LYS A 88 1.00 11.14 16.09
N ASP A 89 1.61 10.17 15.41
CA ASP A 89 2.29 10.39 14.13
C ASP A 89 1.29 10.64 13.00
N LEU A 90 0.04 10.23 13.20
CA LEU A 90 -1.09 10.45 12.28
C LEU A 90 -1.72 11.83 12.44
N LYS A 91 -1.32 12.61 13.44
CA LYS A 91 -1.89 13.95 13.67
C LYS A 91 -1.52 14.90 12.55
N GLY A 92 -2.50 15.68 12.11
CA GLY A 92 -2.33 16.69 11.06
C GLY A 92 -2.44 16.14 9.64
N VAL A 93 -2.78 14.87 9.46
CA VAL A 93 -3.26 14.31 8.19
C VAL A 93 -4.77 14.54 8.13
N ASP A 94 -5.18 15.68 7.61
CA ASP A 94 -6.57 16.15 7.61
C ASP A 94 -6.95 16.90 6.33
N TYR A 95 -6.04 16.97 5.36
CA TYR A 95 -6.21 17.76 4.16
C TYR A 95 -6.00 16.91 2.90
N LYS A 96 -6.97 16.94 2.00
CA LYS A 96 -6.82 16.37 0.65
C LYS A 96 -5.85 17.21 -0.16
N ILE A 97 -4.60 16.77 -0.24
CA ILE A 97 -3.53 17.45 -0.97
C ILE A 97 -3.67 17.26 -2.49
N SER A 98 -4.29 16.16 -2.93
CA SER A 98 -4.54 15.94 -4.36
C SER A 98 -5.68 14.95 -4.63
N SER A 99 -6.18 14.98 -5.87
CA SER A 99 -7.13 14.00 -6.39
C SER A 99 -7.03 13.87 -7.91
N ALA A 100 -7.26 12.67 -8.42
CA ALA A 100 -7.46 12.40 -9.83
C ALA A 100 -8.59 11.38 -10.04
N THR A 101 -9.29 11.54 -11.16
CA THR A 101 -10.40 10.68 -11.55
C THR A 101 -10.24 10.28 -13.01
N THR A 102 -10.51 9.02 -13.32
CA THR A 102 -10.66 8.54 -14.70
C THR A 102 -11.97 7.77 -14.87
N TYR A 103 -12.45 7.71 -16.11
CA TYR A 103 -13.79 7.18 -16.43
C TYR A 103 -13.67 5.83 -17.14
N PHE A 104 -14.51 4.88 -16.74
CA PHE A 104 -14.63 3.55 -17.33
C PHE A 104 -16.11 3.12 -17.53
N GLY A 105 -17.05 4.05 -17.41
CA GLY A 105 -18.47 3.80 -17.69
C GLY A 105 -18.68 3.21 -19.09
N GLY A 106 -19.59 2.24 -19.20
CA GLY A 106 -19.86 1.53 -20.45
C GLY A 106 -18.77 0.52 -20.86
N THR A 107 -17.68 0.39 -20.10
CA THR A 107 -16.72 -0.69 -20.29
C THR A 107 -17.23 -1.95 -19.57
N GLY A 108 -17.19 -3.11 -20.25
CA GLY A 108 -17.95 -4.31 -19.85
C GLY A 108 -17.83 -4.71 -18.37
N TYR A 109 -18.87 -5.37 -17.86
CA TYR A 109 -19.05 -5.68 -16.43
C TYR A 109 -17.80 -6.22 -15.71
N ASN A 110 -17.15 -7.25 -16.26
CA ASN A 110 -15.94 -7.85 -15.68
C ASN A 110 -14.77 -6.86 -15.57
N ARG A 111 -14.62 -5.96 -16.54
CA ARG A 111 -13.59 -4.92 -16.49
C ARG A 111 -13.85 -3.94 -15.34
N GLY A 112 -15.12 -3.58 -15.13
CA GLY A 112 -15.53 -2.77 -13.97
C GLY A 112 -15.20 -3.44 -12.65
N LEU A 113 -15.47 -4.75 -12.51
CA LEU A 113 -15.13 -5.53 -11.31
C LEU A 113 -13.61 -5.57 -11.06
N ASN A 114 -12.79 -5.73 -12.11
CA ASN A 114 -11.34 -5.68 -11.99
C ASN A 114 -10.83 -4.32 -11.49
N ILE A 115 -11.39 -3.23 -12.02
CA ILE A 115 -11.05 -1.87 -11.59
C ILE A 115 -11.44 -1.66 -10.14
N ALA A 116 -12.64 -2.08 -9.73
CA ALA A 116 -13.09 -1.99 -8.35
C ALA A 116 -12.18 -2.79 -7.40
N ASN A 117 -11.83 -4.04 -7.75
CA ASN A 117 -10.93 -4.86 -6.95
C ASN A 117 -9.53 -4.22 -6.79
N ALA A 118 -8.92 -3.77 -7.90
CA ALA A 118 -7.62 -3.10 -7.84
C ALA A 118 -7.67 -1.76 -7.08
N THR A 119 -8.79 -1.05 -7.15
CA THR A 119 -9.01 0.19 -6.40
C THR A 119 -9.07 -0.10 -4.90
N ASN A 120 -9.87 -1.10 -4.49
CA ASN A 120 -9.99 -1.52 -3.08
C ASN A 120 -8.66 -2.00 -2.50
N LYS A 121 -7.78 -2.61 -3.33
CA LYS A 121 -6.46 -3.08 -2.89
C LYS A 121 -5.46 -1.94 -2.60
N ILE A 122 -5.64 -0.76 -3.21
CA ILE A 122 -4.78 0.41 -2.93
C ILE A 122 -5.39 1.36 -1.90
N ASP A 123 -6.72 1.35 -1.75
CA ASP A 123 -7.43 2.12 -0.74
C ASP A 123 -6.94 1.77 0.67
N GLY A 124 -6.94 2.76 1.56
CA GLY A 124 -6.48 2.59 2.93
C GLY A 124 -4.96 2.55 3.10
N THR A 125 -4.18 2.76 2.03
CA THR A 125 -2.72 2.72 2.14
C THR A 125 -2.18 3.93 2.87
N LEU A 126 -1.52 3.69 4.00
CA LEU A 126 -0.77 4.68 4.77
C LEU A 126 0.73 4.56 4.43
N LEU A 127 1.35 5.68 4.06
CA LEU A 127 2.78 5.81 3.80
C LEU A 127 3.38 6.78 4.81
N MET A 128 4.22 6.28 5.71
CA MET A 128 4.99 7.12 6.63
C MET A 128 6.08 7.90 5.87
N PRO A 129 6.65 8.96 6.45
CA PRO A 129 7.78 9.66 5.85
C PRO A 129 8.88 8.71 5.37
N GLY A 130 9.25 8.79 4.08
CA GLY A 130 10.27 7.95 3.46
C GLY A 130 9.82 6.57 2.98
N ASP A 131 8.60 6.12 3.32
CA ASP A 131 8.05 4.84 2.82
C ASP A 131 7.91 4.86 1.30
N GLU A 132 8.18 3.73 0.65
CA GLU A 132 7.96 3.53 -0.78
C GLU A 132 6.67 2.77 -1.04
N PHE A 133 5.85 3.30 -1.94
CA PHE A 133 4.70 2.61 -2.50
C PHE A 133 5.13 1.81 -3.73
N SER A 134 4.60 0.58 -3.84
CA SER A 134 4.69 -0.27 -5.02
C SER A 134 3.29 -0.66 -5.46
N TYR A 135 2.88 -0.27 -6.66
CA TYR A 135 1.55 -0.60 -7.16
C TYR A 135 1.37 -2.10 -7.36
N GLU A 136 2.39 -2.77 -7.91
CA GLU A 136 2.41 -4.22 -8.07
C GLU A 136 2.21 -4.96 -6.74
N ASP A 137 2.87 -4.54 -5.66
CA ASP A 137 2.79 -5.22 -4.35
C ASP A 137 1.36 -5.16 -3.78
N LYS A 138 0.59 -4.14 -4.15
CA LYS A 138 -0.81 -3.99 -3.72
C LYS A 138 -1.77 -4.84 -4.54
N VAL A 139 -1.59 -4.88 -5.85
CA VAL A 139 -2.59 -5.48 -6.76
C VAL A 139 -2.28 -6.91 -7.20
N SER A 140 -1.04 -7.37 -7.03
CA SER A 140 -0.64 -8.72 -7.39
C SER A 140 -1.10 -9.78 -6.38
N PRO A 141 -1.17 -11.06 -6.80
CA PRO A 141 -1.11 -11.54 -8.18
C PRO A 141 -2.38 -11.16 -8.97
N VAL A 142 -2.24 -10.77 -10.24
CA VAL A 142 -3.38 -10.42 -11.10
C VAL A 142 -3.97 -11.68 -11.74
N GLU A 143 -4.69 -12.46 -10.95
CA GLU A 143 -5.23 -13.77 -11.32
C GLU A 143 -6.65 -14.01 -10.77
N LEU A 144 -7.34 -15.02 -11.31
CA LEU A 144 -8.73 -15.31 -10.95
C LEU A 144 -8.93 -15.58 -9.46
N ASN A 145 -8.00 -16.33 -8.83
CA ASN A 145 -8.07 -16.66 -7.41
C ASN A 145 -7.85 -15.44 -6.48
N ASN A 146 -7.37 -14.32 -7.02
CA ASN A 146 -7.22 -13.06 -6.30
C ASN A 146 -8.37 -12.06 -6.60
N GLY A 147 -9.51 -12.58 -7.05
CA GLY A 147 -10.73 -11.79 -7.28
C GLY A 147 -10.76 -11.01 -8.60
N TYR A 148 -9.88 -11.35 -9.54
CA TYR A 148 -9.92 -10.79 -10.89
C TYR A 148 -10.78 -11.65 -11.83
N TYR A 149 -11.29 -11.02 -12.88
CA TYR A 149 -12.15 -11.60 -13.91
C TYR A 149 -11.48 -11.47 -15.27
N MET A 150 -11.82 -12.37 -16.18
CA MET A 150 -11.43 -12.27 -17.59
C MET A 150 -12.08 -11.02 -18.20
N ALA A 151 -11.25 -10.15 -18.75
CA ALA A 151 -11.68 -8.96 -19.46
C ALA A 151 -10.65 -8.61 -20.55
N PRO A 152 -11.04 -7.83 -21.58
CA PRO A 152 -10.12 -7.44 -22.65
C PRO A 152 -8.90 -6.68 -22.10
N VAL A 153 -7.71 -7.19 -22.43
CA VAL A 153 -6.40 -6.56 -22.23
C VAL A 153 -5.73 -6.32 -23.58
N ILE A 154 -4.85 -5.33 -23.65
CA ILE A 154 -4.01 -5.08 -24.82
C ILE A 154 -2.70 -5.83 -24.64
N VAL A 155 -2.48 -6.88 -25.42
CA VAL A 155 -1.24 -7.67 -25.43
C VAL A 155 -0.63 -7.58 -26.82
N ASN A 156 0.59 -7.05 -26.93
CA ASN A 156 1.30 -6.85 -28.21
C ASN A 156 0.45 -6.13 -29.28
N GLY A 157 -0.42 -5.22 -28.84
CA GLY A 157 -1.27 -4.43 -29.73
C GLY A 157 -2.57 -5.08 -30.17
N SER A 158 -2.87 -6.31 -29.74
CA SER A 158 -4.15 -7.00 -29.98
C SER A 158 -4.95 -7.14 -28.69
N HIS A 159 -6.28 -7.13 -28.81
CA HIS A 159 -7.17 -7.42 -27.69
C HIS A 159 -7.19 -8.94 -27.45
N LYS A 160 -6.89 -9.34 -26.22
CA LYS A 160 -7.10 -10.71 -25.72
C LYS A 160 -7.77 -10.63 -24.37
N ASP A 161 -8.58 -11.61 -24.02
CA ASP A 161 -9.08 -11.69 -22.66
C ASP A 161 -8.00 -12.26 -21.75
N ALA A 162 -7.74 -11.57 -20.64
CA ALA A 162 -6.90 -12.04 -19.55
C ALA A 162 -7.46 -11.56 -18.21
N PRO A 163 -7.05 -12.18 -17.09
CA PRO A 163 -7.39 -11.66 -15.77
C PRO A 163 -6.89 -10.22 -15.60
N GLY A 164 -7.70 -9.37 -14.98
CA GLY A 164 -7.28 -8.01 -14.60
C GLY A 164 -7.32 -6.97 -15.71
N GLY A 165 -8.04 -7.20 -16.81
CA GLY A 165 -8.37 -6.13 -17.75
C GLY A 165 -8.98 -4.93 -17.01
N GLY A 166 -8.32 -3.77 -17.09
CA GLY A 166 -8.69 -2.54 -16.36
C GLY A 166 -7.71 -2.11 -15.26
N VAL A 167 -6.85 -3.00 -14.74
CA VAL A 167 -5.93 -2.71 -13.62
C VAL A 167 -5.01 -1.52 -13.91
N CYS A 168 -4.43 -1.40 -15.12
CA CYS A 168 -3.56 -0.27 -15.47
C CYS A 168 -4.27 1.10 -15.45
N GLN A 169 -5.59 1.15 -15.56
CA GLN A 169 -6.34 2.41 -15.43
C GLN A 169 -6.31 2.93 -13.99
N VAL A 170 -6.30 2.04 -12.99
CA VAL A 170 -6.15 2.42 -11.59
C VAL A 170 -4.74 2.93 -11.33
N SER A 171 -3.70 2.26 -11.86
CA SER A 171 -2.31 2.76 -11.83
C SER A 171 -2.19 4.16 -12.44
N THR A 172 -2.82 4.40 -13.58
CA THR A 172 -2.84 5.72 -14.23
C THR A 172 -3.54 6.77 -13.37
N THR A 173 -4.69 6.44 -12.76
CA THR A 173 -5.41 7.37 -11.87
C THR A 173 -4.55 7.72 -10.65
N LEU A 174 -3.92 6.71 -10.04
CA LEU A 174 -2.99 6.87 -8.93
C LEU A 174 -1.81 7.78 -9.29
N TYR A 175 -1.15 7.53 -10.42
CA TYR A 175 -0.03 8.37 -10.92
C TYR A 175 -0.43 9.84 -11.10
N ASN A 176 -1.63 10.12 -11.59
CA ASN A 176 -2.09 11.50 -11.75
C ASN A 176 -2.41 12.17 -10.40
N ALA A 177 -2.94 11.42 -9.42
CA ALA A 177 -3.14 11.93 -8.07
C ALA A 177 -1.78 12.21 -7.39
N GLU A 178 -0.83 11.29 -7.52
CA GLU A 178 0.56 11.41 -7.05
C GLU A 178 1.24 12.67 -7.59
N LEU A 179 1.23 12.87 -8.92
CA LEU A 179 1.83 14.07 -9.53
C LEU A 179 1.17 15.36 -9.02
N LYS A 180 -0.16 15.38 -8.89
CA LYS A 180 -0.88 16.54 -8.35
C LYS A 180 -0.59 16.78 -6.86
N ALA A 181 -0.12 15.77 -6.13
CA ALA A 181 0.38 15.95 -4.77
C ALA A 181 1.80 16.55 -4.74
N GLY A 182 2.48 16.68 -5.88
CA GLY A 182 3.87 17.15 -5.94
C GLY A 182 4.91 16.02 -5.84
N ILE A 183 4.46 14.77 -5.89
CA ILE A 183 5.30 13.58 -5.73
C ILE A 183 5.77 13.12 -7.10
N ILE A 184 7.05 12.78 -7.20
CA ILE A 184 7.68 12.32 -8.44
C ILE A 184 7.86 10.79 -8.36
N PRO A 185 7.50 10.04 -9.42
CA PRO A 185 7.67 8.60 -9.40
C PRO A 185 9.14 8.22 -9.32
N THR A 186 9.44 7.18 -8.54
CA THR A 186 10.75 6.50 -8.57
C THR A 186 10.81 5.47 -9.70
N GLU A 187 9.66 4.94 -10.12
CA GLU A 187 9.50 4.05 -11.27
C GLU A 187 8.16 4.35 -11.96
N ARG A 188 8.17 4.54 -13.28
CA ARG A 188 6.95 4.69 -14.09
C ARG A 188 7.21 4.27 -15.52
N TYR A 189 6.23 3.61 -16.14
CA TYR A 189 6.24 3.25 -17.57
C TYR A 189 4.94 3.63 -18.26
N ASN A 190 5.02 4.10 -19.51
CA ASN A 190 3.84 4.27 -20.36
C ASN A 190 3.37 2.94 -20.97
N HIS A 191 2.10 2.92 -21.38
CA HIS A 191 1.56 1.91 -22.27
C HIS A 191 2.22 1.99 -23.64
N SER A 192 2.39 0.84 -24.29
CA SER A 192 2.87 0.80 -25.69
C SER A 192 1.92 1.54 -26.62
N LYS A 193 0.60 1.35 -26.47
CA LYS A 193 -0.44 2.07 -27.21
C LYS A 193 -1.10 3.13 -26.33
N SER A 194 -1.50 4.24 -26.93
CA SER A 194 -2.24 5.29 -26.20
C SER A 194 -3.57 4.74 -25.66
N VAL A 195 -3.89 5.12 -24.43
CA VAL A 195 -5.16 4.82 -23.78
C VAL A 195 -6.10 6.03 -23.87
N SER A 196 -7.41 5.81 -23.88
CA SER A 196 -8.41 6.88 -24.07
C SER A 196 -8.75 7.65 -22.80
N TYR A 197 -8.50 7.08 -21.62
CA TYR A 197 -8.93 7.65 -20.33
C TYR A 197 -7.96 8.68 -19.74
N VAL A 198 -6.83 8.96 -20.40
CA VAL A 198 -5.89 10.02 -19.99
C VAL A 198 -5.13 10.56 -21.20
N GLN A 199 -4.63 11.80 -21.11
CA GLN A 199 -3.72 12.36 -22.11
C GLN A 199 -2.43 11.53 -22.20
N ARG A 200 -1.93 11.32 -23.42
CA ARG A 200 -0.61 10.72 -23.67
C ARG A 200 0.47 11.46 -22.89
N GLY A 201 1.35 10.73 -22.21
CA GLY A 201 2.40 11.20 -21.31
C GLY A 201 2.00 11.07 -19.83
N LEU A 202 0.70 10.98 -19.54
CA LEU A 202 0.15 10.96 -18.18
C LEU A 202 -0.41 9.59 -17.80
N ASP A 203 -0.14 8.54 -18.57
CA ASP A 203 -0.51 7.17 -18.24
C ASP A 203 0.56 6.47 -17.39
N ALA A 204 0.18 5.47 -16.62
CA ALA A 204 1.12 4.56 -15.95
C ALA A 204 0.61 3.13 -16.12
N THR A 205 1.49 2.22 -16.50
CA THR A 205 1.15 0.82 -16.80
C THR A 205 1.75 -0.14 -15.78
N LEU A 206 1.14 -1.31 -15.66
CA LEU A 206 1.63 -2.43 -14.85
C LEU A 206 1.88 -3.64 -15.77
N ALA A 207 3.01 -4.30 -15.58
CA ALA A 207 3.27 -5.63 -16.12
C ALA A 207 4.05 -6.42 -15.07
N THR A 208 3.38 -7.39 -14.43
CA THR A 208 3.91 -8.15 -13.29
C THR A 208 5.34 -8.65 -13.55
N GLY A 209 6.25 -8.37 -12.60
CA GLY A 209 7.67 -8.71 -12.64
C GLY A 209 8.53 -7.85 -13.59
N SER A 210 7.98 -6.84 -14.26
CA SER A 210 8.72 -6.06 -15.27
C SER A 210 8.44 -4.56 -15.32
N LYS A 211 7.22 -4.11 -15.08
CA LYS A 211 6.84 -2.68 -15.08
C LYS A 211 5.95 -2.40 -13.89
N ASN A 212 6.34 -1.41 -13.09
CA ASN A 212 5.59 -0.98 -11.93
C ASN A 212 5.43 0.55 -11.91
N LEU A 213 4.52 1.02 -11.06
CA LEU A 213 4.47 2.40 -10.59
C LEU A 213 4.96 2.39 -9.15
N ARG A 214 6.06 3.10 -8.89
CA ARG A 214 6.61 3.28 -7.55
C ARG A 214 6.86 4.75 -7.27
N PHE A 215 6.68 5.14 -6.01
CA PHE A 215 7.02 6.46 -5.52
C PHE A 215 7.26 6.42 -4.02
N LYS A 216 8.05 7.36 -3.52
CA LYS A 216 8.32 7.51 -2.07
C LYS A 216 7.51 8.67 -1.52
N ASN A 217 7.04 8.55 -0.28
CA ASN A 217 6.55 9.70 0.47
C ASN A 217 7.74 10.65 0.74
N PRO A 218 7.81 11.84 0.09
CA PRO A 218 8.94 12.74 0.23
C PRO A 218 8.77 13.72 1.40
N TYR A 219 7.65 13.64 2.13
CA TYR A 219 7.27 14.62 3.16
C TYR A 219 7.55 14.09 4.56
N ASP A 220 7.68 15.03 5.50
CA ASP A 220 7.78 14.74 6.93
C ASP A 220 6.42 14.40 7.60
N TYR A 221 5.35 14.34 6.79
CA TYR A 221 4.01 13.94 7.22
C TYR A 221 3.59 12.64 6.51
N PRO A 222 2.77 11.78 7.15
CA PRO A 222 2.21 10.62 6.47
C PRO A 222 1.33 11.02 5.29
N ILE A 223 1.22 10.11 4.31
CA ILE A 223 0.25 10.18 3.22
C ILE A 223 -0.73 9.03 3.38
N TYR A 224 -2.02 9.35 3.39
CA TYR A 224 -3.09 8.36 3.29
C TYR A 224 -3.68 8.38 1.87
N ILE A 225 -3.71 7.22 1.22
CA ILE A 225 -4.29 7.03 -0.11
C ILE A 225 -5.72 6.53 0.09
N HIS A 226 -6.68 7.37 -0.30
CA HIS A 226 -8.08 6.97 -0.38
C HIS A 226 -8.44 6.74 -1.85
N ALA A 227 -8.99 5.57 -2.17
CA ALA A 227 -9.34 5.21 -3.54
C ALA A 227 -10.69 4.52 -3.59
N TYR A 228 -11.54 4.91 -4.54
CA TYR A 228 -12.89 4.36 -4.64
C TYR A 228 -13.42 4.40 -6.07
N THR A 229 -14.43 3.55 -6.34
CA THR A 229 -15.15 3.54 -7.62
C THR A 229 -16.62 3.85 -7.43
N VAL A 230 -17.16 4.81 -8.17
CA VAL A 230 -18.59 5.17 -8.16
C VAL A 230 -19.02 5.54 -9.58
N GLY A 231 -20.19 5.04 -10.03
CA GLY A 231 -20.80 5.47 -11.29
C GLY A 231 -19.93 5.26 -12.54
N GLY A 232 -19.12 4.21 -12.58
CA GLY A 232 -18.18 3.96 -13.69
C GLY A 232 -16.98 4.90 -13.70
N GLN A 233 -16.60 5.45 -12.55
CA GLN A 233 -15.42 6.29 -12.38
C GLN A 233 -14.54 5.68 -11.29
N VAL A 234 -13.22 5.84 -11.42
CA VAL A 234 -12.26 5.56 -10.36
C VAL A 234 -11.65 6.88 -9.93
N THR A 235 -11.63 7.13 -8.64
CA THR A 235 -11.01 8.31 -8.03
C THR A 235 -9.96 7.87 -7.03
N VAL A 236 -8.81 8.54 -7.06
CA VAL A 236 -7.74 8.40 -6.06
C VAL A 236 -7.47 9.77 -5.46
N GLU A 237 -7.40 9.82 -4.13
CA GLU A 237 -7.14 11.01 -3.34
C GLU A 237 -5.94 10.77 -2.43
N PHE A 238 -5.10 11.80 -2.28
CA PHE A 238 -4.00 11.79 -1.33
C PHE A 238 -4.35 12.75 -0.21
N TRP A 239 -4.28 12.26 1.01
CA TRP A 239 -4.53 13.02 2.24
C TRP A 239 -3.24 13.13 3.04
N SER A 240 -2.93 14.33 3.51
CA SER A 240 -1.75 14.63 4.32
C SER A 240 -1.96 15.95 5.06
N ASN A 241 -0.88 16.51 5.62
CA ASN A 241 -0.91 17.85 6.16
C ASN A 241 -0.91 18.89 5.04
N LYS A 242 -1.74 19.93 5.14
CA LYS A 242 -1.80 21.01 4.13
C LYS A 242 -0.44 21.65 3.83
N SER A 243 0.45 21.73 4.82
CA SER A 243 1.76 22.38 4.67
C SER A 243 2.70 21.68 3.69
N VAL A 244 2.49 20.40 3.38
CA VAL A 244 3.38 19.63 2.48
C VAL A 244 3.39 20.18 1.05
N LEU A 245 2.34 20.89 0.66
CA LEU A 245 2.27 21.56 -0.64
C LEU A 245 3.04 22.89 -0.67
N ASP A 246 3.39 23.45 0.49
CA ASP A 246 4.09 24.74 0.62
C ASP A 246 3.47 25.84 -0.27
N GLY A 247 2.15 25.97 -0.17
CA GLY A 247 1.33 26.93 -0.94
C GLY A 247 1.26 26.68 -2.45
N LYS A 248 1.80 25.57 -2.95
CA LYS A 248 1.84 25.24 -4.38
C LYS A 248 0.63 24.41 -4.80
N LYS A 249 0.15 24.67 -6.01
CA LYS A 249 -0.73 23.79 -6.76
C LYS A 249 0.07 23.11 -7.88
N TYR A 250 0.22 21.80 -7.81
CA TYR A 250 0.90 21.04 -8.84
C TYR A 250 -0.05 20.64 -9.98
N THR A 251 0.43 20.71 -11.21
CA THR A 251 -0.31 20.33 -12.41
C THR A 251 0.61 19.56 -13.36
N PRO A 252 0.31 18.29 -13.66
CA PRO A 252 1.04 17.55 -14.68
C PRO A 252 0.67 18.08 -16.07
N VAL A 253 1.67 18.29 -16.91
CA VAL A 253 1.54 18.83 -18.27
C VAL A 253 2.26 17.91 -19.24
N SER A 254 1.62 17.57 -20.34
CA SER A 254 2.22 16.75 -21.40
C SER A 254 2.24 17.48 -22.74
N PHE A 255 3.40 17.47 -23.39
CA PHE A 255 3.61 17.99 -24.74
C PHE A 255 3.75 16.83 -25.72
N VAL A 256 2.77 16.67 -26.61
CA VAL A 256 2.68 15.54 -27.54
C VAL A 256 3.15 15.98 -28.93
N LYS A 257 4.05 15.21 -29.55
CA LYS A 257 4.48 15.37 -30.94
C LYS A 257 4.62 14.00 -31.61
N GLY A 258 3.77 13.71 -32.60
CA GLY A 258 3.73 12.40 -33.25
C GLY A 258 3.50 11.29 -32.24
N ASN A 259 4.40 10.31 -32.18
CA ASN A 259 4.34 9.18 -31.25
C ASN A 259 5.06 9.42 -29.90
N VAL A 260 5.55 10.63 -29.66
CA VAL A 260 6.29 11.00 -28.44
C VAL A 260 5.46 11.96 -27.59
N ALA A 261 5.52 11.81 -26.26
CA ALA A 261 4.94 12.75 -25.30
C ALA A 261 5.96 13.06 -24.19
N ASN A 262 6.29 14.34 -24.00
CA ASN A 262 7.18 14.80 -22.93
C ASN A 262 6.35 15.34 -21.77
N THR A 263 6.52 14.74 -20.59
CA THR A 263 5.76 15.06 -19.39
C THR A 263 6.57 15.95 -18.45
N TYR A 264 5.93 16.98 -17.93
CA TYR A 264 6.45 17.90 -16.94
C TYR A 264 5.50 17.99 -15.76
N LEU A 265 6.03 18.32 -14.58
CA LEU A 265 5.26 18.75 -13.44
C LEU A 265 5.47 20.25 -13.23
N TYR A 266 4.39 21.01 -13.31
CA TYR A 266 4.37 22.45 -13.06
C TYR A 266 3.81 22.70 -11.66
N GLY A 267 4.33 23.70 -10.95
CA GLY A 267 3.82 24.13 -9.66
C GLY A 267 3.58 25.63 -9.66
N TYR A 268 2.38 26.02 -9.22
CA TYR A 268 1.90 27.40 -9.23
C TYR A 268 1.72 27.91 -7.82
N ASN A 269 2.06 29.18 -7.56
CA ASN A 269 1.75 29.83 -6.28
C ASN A 269 0.27 30.24 -6.20
N ILE A 270 -0.13 30.84 -5.08
CA ILE A 270 -1.51 31.30 -4.85
C ILE A 270 -2.00 32.35 -5.85
N ASN A 271 -1.08 33.11 -6.47
CA ASN A 271 -1.39 34.11 -7.49
C ASN A 271 -1.51 33.50 -8.91
N GLY A 272 -1.28 32.19 -9.05
CA GLY A 272 -1.30 31.50 -10.34
C GLY A 272 -0.01 31.64 -11.15
N GLU A 273 1.08 32.12 -10.55
CA GLU A 273 2.37 32.25 -11.23
C GLU A 273 3.11 30.90 -11.19
N LEU A 274 3.72 30.53 -12.32
CA LEU A 274 4.54 29.32 -12.42
C LEU A 274 5.85 29.52 -11.65
N ILE A 275 6.02 28.80 -10.55
CA ILE A 275 7.20 28.89 -9.67
C ILE A 275 7.99 27.58 -9.60
N TYR A 276 7.47 26.50 -10.16
CA TYR A 276 8.13 25.21 -10.22
C TYR A 276 7.90 24.57 -11.58
N LYS A 277 8.97 24.00 -12.16
CA LYS A 277 8.91 23.21 -13.39
C LYS A 277 9.93 22.08 -13.30
N LYS A 278 9.47 20.85 -13.45
CA LYS A 278 10.33 19.66 -13.51
C LYS A 278 9.96 18.80 -14.70
N PHE A 279 10.96 18.39 -15.48
CA PHE A 279 10.79 17.33 -16.48
C PHE A 279 10.67 15.97 -15.76
N ILE A 280 9.69 15.16 -16.15
CA ILE A 280 9.40 13.87 -15.53
C ILE A 280 9.92 12.74 -16.39
N ASP A 281 9.42 12.64 -17.62
CA ASP A 281 9.70 11.50 -18.49
C ASP A 281 9.31 11.80 -19.95
N THR A 282 9.83 10.98 -20.88
CA THR A 282 9.42 10.93 -22.29
C THR A 282 8.73 9.59 -22.58
N SER A 283 7.44 9.63 -22.89
CA SER A 283 6.67 8.45 -23.31
C SER A 283 6.72 8.27 -24.84
N ILE A 284 6.97 7.04 -25.29
CA ILE A 284 6.94 6.67 -26.72
C ILE A 284 5.84 5.62 -26.95
N TYR A 285 4.95 5.90 -27.90
CA TYR A 285 3.83 5.03 -28.26
C TYR A 285 4.11 4.33 -29.60
N ARG A 286 3.85 3.02 -29.68
CA ARG A 286 4.14 2.15 -30.82
C ARG A 286 2.93 1.28 -31.18
#